data_AF-A0A818XSZ6-F1
#
_entry.id   AF-A0A818XSZ6-F1
#
_cell.length_a   1.000
_cell.length_b   1.000
_cell.length_c   1.000
_cell.angle_alpha   90.00
_cell.angle_beta   90.00
_cell.angle_gamma   90.00
#
_symmetry.space_group_name_H-M   'P 1'
#
loop_
_entity.id
_entity.type
_entity.pdbx_description
1 polymer ?
#
loop_
_entity_poly.entity_id
_entity_poly.type
_entity_poly.pdbx_seq_one_letter_code
_entity_poly.pdbx_strand_id
1 'polypeptide(L)'
;SIEKALEPLKSNINELSHYIKTAKQHCRFPSEHGLTHDESAAIYIYTMEWDNTSLYRLLNQALRSENRQALQIWFPDLKLFESALDKLPTVKDM
;
A
#
# COMPACT_ATOMS: atom_id res chain seq x y z
N SER A 1 7.45 -9.12 0.50
CA SER A 1 7.71 -7.87 1.23
C SER A 1 7.19 -6.70 0.44
N ILE A 2 6.92 -5.59 1.11
CA ILE A 2 6.39 -4.37 0.50
C ILE A 2 7.35 -3.76 -0.54
N GLU A 3 8.67 -3.89 -0.35
CA GLU A 3 9.67 -3.39 -1.32
C GLU A 3 9.55 -4.07 -2.68
N LYS A 4 9.28 -5.38 -2.69
CA LYS A 4 9.09 -6.15 -3.93
C LYS A 4 7.73 -5.85 -4.56
N ALA A 5 6.71 -5.64 -3.72
CA ALA A 5 5.37 -5.33 -4.19
C ALA A 5 5.30 -3.98 -4.90
N LEU A 6 6.02 -2.99 -4.38
CA LEU A 6 6.10 -1.63 -4.91
C LEU A 6 7.24 -1.42 -5.92
N GLU A 7 8.05 -2.44 -6.19
CA GLU A 7 9.17 -2.36 -7.13
C GLU A 7 8.76 -1.86 -8.53
N PRO A 8 7.64 -2.33 -9.14
CA PRO A 8 7.19 -1.85 -10.45
C PRO A 8 6.81 -0.37 -10.47
N LEU A 9 6.54 0.22 -9.30
CA LEU A 9 6.07 1.60 -9.16
C LEU A 9 7.20 2.58 -8.87
N LYS A 10 8.43 2.11 -8.60
CA LYS A 10 9.59 2.96 -8.27
C LYS A 10 9.89 4.03 -9.32
N SER A 11 9.64 3.75 -10.59
CA SER A 11 9.86 4.71 -11.68
C SER A 11 8.77 5.78 -11.79
N ASN A 12 7.59 5.55 -11.20
CA ASN A 12 6.44 6.45 -11.28
C ASN A 12 6.27 7.32 -10.01
N ILE A 13 6.88 6.90 -8.90
CA ILE A 13 6.72 7.54 -7.61
C ILE A 13 8.08 8.03 -7.12
N ASN A 14 8.23 9.35 -7.11
CA ASN A 14 9.42 9.99 -6.56
C ASN A 14 9.60 9.60 -5.09
N GLU A 15 10.83 9.28 -4.72
CA GLU A 15 11.20 8.95 -3.34
C GLU A 15 10.43 7.76 -2.72
N LEU A 16 9.86 6.85 -3.54
CA LEU A 16 9.09 5.70 -3.05
C LEU A 16 9.84 4.89 -1.97
N SER A 17 11.14 4.69 -2.15
CA SER A 17 11.98 3.98 -1.16
C SER A 17 12.05 4.70 0.19
N HIS A 18 12.04 6.04 0.21
CA HIS A 18 11.99 6.83 1.43
C HIS A 18 10.64 6.61 2.12
N TYR A 19 9.53 6.70 1.38
CA TYR A 19 8.20 6.49 1.93
C TYR A 19 7.94 5.08 2.43
N ILE A 20 8.49 4.06 1.76
CA ILE A 20 8.45 2.67 2.26
C ILE A 20 9.18 2.56 3.61
N LYS A 21 10.36 3.19 3.73
CA LYS A 21 11.12 3.18 4.98
C LYS A 21 10.37 3.90 6.10
N THR A 22 9.78 5.06 5.81
CA THR A 22 8.95 5.81 6.74
C THR A 22 7.76 4.98 7.19
N ALA A 23 7.01 4.38 6.26
CA ALA A 23 5.88 3.52 6.59
C ALA A 23 6.29 2.37 7.52
N LYS A 24 7.42 1.72 7.23
CA LYS A 24 7.99 0.69 8.10
C LYS A 24 8.32 1.20 9.50
N GLN A 25 8.94 2.37 9.62
CA GLN A 25 9.36 2.93 10.91
C GLN A 25 8.17 3.37 11.79
N HIS A 26 7.08 3.81 11.17
CA HIS A 26 5.90 4.29 11.89
C HIS A 26 4.91 3.18 12.26
N CYS A 27 5.07 1.97 11.71
CA CYS A 27 4.23 0.84 12.06
C CYS A 27 4.60 0.28 13.43
N ARG A 28 3.59 0.16 14.31
CA ARG A 28 3.75 -0.58 15.56
C ARG A 28 3.81 -2.08 15.26
N PHE A 29 4.87 -2.74 15.73
CA PHE A 29 5.04 -4.19 15.62
C PHE A 29 5.46 -4.78 16.98
N PRO A 30 4.92 -5.94 17.40
CA PRO A 30 3.89 -6.74 16.73
C PRO A 30 2.56 -6.00 16.63
N SER A 31 1.82 -6.28 15.56
CA SER A 31 0.47 -5.71 15.38
C SER A 31 -0.54 -6.41 16.28
N GLU A 32 -1.50 -5.65 16.82
CA GLU A 32 -2.58 -6.16 17.65
C GLU A 32 -3.49 -7.15 16.90
N HIS A 33 -3.53 -7.06 15.56
CA HIS A 33 -4.37 -7.91 14.70
C HIS A 33 -3.54 -8.93 13.89
N GLY A 34 -2.31 -9.24 14.32
CA GLY A 34 -1.50 -10.28 13.66
C GLY A 34 -0.99 -9.91 12.26
N LEU A 35 -0.96 -8.61 11.92
CA LEU A 35 -0.31 -8.14 10.70
C LEU A 35 1.20 -8.33 10.81
N THR A 36 1.79 -8.80 9.72
CA THR A 36 3.23 -8.73 9.51
C THR A 36 3.67 -7.27 9.39
N HIS A 37 4.95 -7.03 9.61
CA HIS A 37 5.50 -5.68 9.47
C HIS A 37 5.33 -5.10 8.05
N ASP A 38 5.35 -5.94 7.01
CA ASP A 38 5.14 -5.51 5.62
C ASP A 38 3.67 -5.17 5.35
N GLU A 39 2.73 -5.92 5.93
CA GLU A 39 1.29 -5.65 5.80
C GLU A 39 0.88 -4.37 6.52
N SER A 40 1.37 -4.15 7.75
CA SER A 40 1.18 -2.88 8.46
C SER A 40 1.73 -1.71 7.63
N ALA A 41 2.93 -1.87 7.06
CA ALA A 41 3.54 -0.84 6.22
C ALA A 41 2.74 -0.59 4.94
N ALA A 42 2.13 -1.62 4.34
CA ALA A 42 1.30 -1.50 3.14
C ALA A 42 0.05 -0.65 3.43
N ILE A 43 -0.60 -0.86 4.57
CA ILE A 43 -1.72 -0.03 5.00
C ILE A 43 -1.25 1.40 5.25
N TYR A 44 -0.15 1.57 5.99
CA TYR A 44 0.35 2.89 6.35
C TYR A 44 0.70 3.73 5.11
N ILE A 45 1.48 3.18 4.17
CA ILE A 45 1.90 3.90 2.97
C ILE A 45 0.70 4.24 2.06
N TYR A 46 -0.34 3.39 2.04
CA TYR A 46 -1.57 3.69 1.32
C TYR A 46 -2.29 4.89 1.94
N THR A 47 -2.33 5.01 3.26
CA THR A 47 -2.98 6.15 3.93
C THR A 47 -2.12 7.41 4.04
N MET A 48 -0.84 7.33 3.67
CA MET A 48 0.10 8.44 3.82
C MET A 48 -0.05 9.44 2.67
N GLU A 49 -0.18 10.72 3.03
CA GLU A 49 -0.17 11.82 2.07
C GLU A 49 1.22 12.47 2.04
N TRP A 50 1.74 12.77 0.85
CA TRP A 50 2.99 13.53 0.72
C TRP A 50 2.99 14.48 -0.47
N ASP A 51 2.47 14.06 -1.62
CA ASP A 51 2.31 14.91 -2.81
C ASP A 51 1.23 14.32 -3.75
N ASN A 52 1.10 14.88 -4.95
CA ASN A 52 0.27 14.39 -6.05
C ASN A 52 0.66 12.99 -6.55
N THR A 53 1.82 12.47 -6.16
CA THR A 53 2.30 11.12 -6.48
C THR A 53 2.16 10.13 -5.31
N SER A 54 1.38 10.49 -4.29
CA SER A 54 1.06 9.58 -3.18
C SER A 54 0.38 8.30 -3.66
N LEU A 55 0.63 7.20 -2.95
CA LEU A 55 0.24 5.87 -3.38
C LEU A 55 -1.27 5.77 -3.63
N TYR A 56 -2.10 6.28 -2.71
CA TYR A 56 -3.56 6.25 -2.87
C TYR A 56 -4.04 7.06 -4.07
N ARG A 57 -3.41 8.22 -4.37
CA ARG A 57 -3.83 9.08 -5.47
C ARG A 57 -3.58 8.39 -6.81
N LEU A 58 -2.37 7.86 -6.98
CA LEU A 58 -1.99 7.17 -8.20
C LEU A 58 -2.77 5.86 -8.39
N LEU A 59 -2.99 5.10 -7.31
CA LEU A 59 -3.82 3.90 -7.37
C LEU A 59 -5.27 4.24 -7.74
N ASN A 60 -5.87 5.24 -7.08
CA ASN A 60 -7.24 5.67 -7.40
C ASN A 60 -7.36 6.21 -8.85
N GLN A 61 -6.33 6.88 -9.36
CA GLN A 61 -6.28 7.30 -10.75
C GLN A 61 -6.19 6.10 -11.70
N ALA A 62 -5.34 5.12 -11.40
CA ALA A 62 -5.20 3.90 -12.20
C ALA A 62 -6.51 3.09 -12.21
N LEU A 63 -7.19 2.96 -11.06
CA LEU A 63 -8.48 2.29 -10.92
C LEU A 63 -9.60 2.97 -11.71
N ARG A 64 -9.57 4.31 -11.80
CA ARG A 64 -10.55 5.08 -12.58
C ARG A 64 -10.22 5.15 -14.07
N SER A 65 -9.01 4.75 -14.47
CA SER A 65 -8.63 4.71 -15.88
C SER A 65 -9.32 3.54 -16.59
N GLU A 66 -9.73 3.75 -17.84
CA GLU A 66 -10.26 2.65 -18.67
C GLU A 66 -9.17 1.64 -19.08
N ASN A 67 -7.89 1.93 -18.76
CA ASN A 67 -6.75 1.09 -19.10
C ASN A 67 -6.50 0.02 -18.02
N ARG A 68 -7.15 -1.14 -18.15
CA ARG A 68 -6.93 -2.29 -17.27
C ARG A 68 -5.49 -2.82 -17.26
N GLN A 69 -4.73 -2.62 -18.32
CA GLN A 69 -3.32 -3.04 -18.37
C GLN A 69 -2.45 -2.18 -17.46
N ALA A 70 -2.79 -0.89 -17.31
CA ALA A 70 -2.11 0.01 -16.36
C ALA A 70 -2.29 -0.43 -14.90
N LEU A 71 -3.30 -1.26 -14.59
CA LEU A 71 -3.51 -1.79 -13.24
C LEU A 71 -2.59 -2.98 -12.91
N GLN A 72 -2.03 -3.67 -13.91
CA GLN A 72 -1.22 -4.87 -13.67
C GLN A 72 0.02 -4.61 -12.81
N ILE A 73 0.64 -3.43 -12.95
CA ILE A 73 1.80 -3.03 -12.14
C ILE A 73 1.45 -2.86 -10.65
N TRP A 74 0.17 -2.70 -10.32
CA TRP A 74 -0.34 -2.55 -8.95
C TRP A 74 -0.70 -3.89 -8.29
N PHE A 75 -0.86 -4.97 -9.06
CA PHE A 75 -1.32 -6.27 -8.52
C PHE A 75 -0.48 -6.80 -7.36
N PRO A 76 0.87 -6.71 -7.38
CA PRO A 76 1.66 -7.18 -6.25
C PRO A 76 1.39 -6.39 -4.95
N ASP A 77 1.20 -5.08 -5.04
CA ASP A 77 0.87 -4.19 -3.92
C ASP A 77 -0.57 -4.41 -3.44
N LEU A 78 -1.53 -4.44 -4.36
CA LEU A 78 -2.93 -4.73 -4.06
C LEU A 78 -3.12 -6.06 -3.34
N LYS A 79 -2.40 -7.12 -3.76
CA LYS A 79 -2.47 -8.41 -3.10
C LYS A 79 -1.96 -8.36 -1.66
N LEU A 80 -0.89 -7.61 -1.40
CA LEU A 80 -0.34 -7.42 -0.06
C LEU A 80 -1.31 -6.61 0.80
N PHE A 81 -1.88 -5.55 0.24
CA PHE A 81 -2.84 -4.68 0.90
C PHE A 81 -4.14 -5.42 1.24
N GLU A 82 -4.72 -6.18 0.31
CA GLU A 82 -5.90 -7.02 0.55
C GLU A 82 -5.64 -8.06 1.64
N SER A 83 -4.49 -8.75 1.60
CA SER A 83 -4.09 -9.70 2.65
C SER A 83 -3.97 -9.05 4.03
N ALA A 84 -3.58 -7.77 4.08
CA ALA A 84 -3.50 -6.99 5.30
C ALA A 84 -4.89 -6.63 5.83
N LEU A 85 -5.80 -6.21 4.93
CA LEU A 85 -7.19 -5.87 5.27
C LEU A 85 -7.97 -7.08 5.76
N ASP A 86 -7.76 -8.27 5.18
CA ASP A 86 -8.41 -9.52 5.61
C ASP A 86 -8.13 -9.89 7.07
N LYS A 87 -7.03 -9.39 7.65
CA LYS A 87 -6.66 -9.62 9.05
C LYS A 87 -7.26 -8.61 10.02
N LEU A 88 -7.74 -7.47 9.52
CA LEU A 88 -8.34 -6.45 10.37
C LEU A 88 -9.77 -6.83 10.74
N PRO A 89 -10.24 -6.47 11.95
CA PRO A 89 -11.63 -6.66 12.31
C PRO A 89 -12.51 -5.85 11.36
N THR A 90 -13.48 -6.50 10.74
CA THR A 90 -14.53 -5.79 10.00
C THR A 90 -15.43 -5.08 10.98
N VAL A 91 -15.87 -3.87 10.64
CA VAL A 91 -16.96 -3.22 11.35
C VAL A 91 -18.20 -4.09 11.10
N LYS A 92 -18.65 -4.83 12.12
CA LYS A 92 -19.98 -5.41 12.10
C LYS A 92 -20.96 -4.25 12.06
N ASP A 93 -21.90 -4.29 11.12
CA ASP A 93 -22.96 -3.29 10.98
C ASP A 93 -23.50 -2.88 12.35
N MET A 94 -23.45 -1.58 12.63
CA MET A 94 -24.04 -0.96 13.82
C MET A 94 -25.57 -1.04 13.77
#